data_AF-A0A958XXU6-F1
#
_entry.id   AF-A0A958XXU6-F1
#
_cell.length_a   1.000
_cell.length_b   1.000
_cell.length_c   1.000
_cell.angle_alpha   90.00
_cell.angle_beta   90.00
_cell.angle_gamma   90.00
#
_symmetry.space_group_name_H-M   'P 1'
#
loop_
_entity.id
_entity.type
_entity.pdbx_description
1 polymer ?
#
loop_
_entity_poly.entity_id
_entity_poly.type
_entity_poly.pdbx_seq_one_letter_code
_entity_poly.pdbx_strand_id
1 'polypeptide(L)'
;MSDITKFKYEDQQISFEFADGNKMINATEMAKPFSKPVGNFLRLKETKKYIALLEERYSDVNIGREVLRVVKGGDASEGLQGTWMDEKLALKFAAWLSPRFELWVYDRIQELLTTGRTEITGFSPSGVIKGLRMIAQQKEEQEKFNTEIRDDVDFIRDRIDELESKIISVDDHYYTIAGYCNLKKIPCPLHKAKEWGKAATALSRQRDIATGTAHDERFGKVRTYHEDILKEVVG
;
A
#
# COMPACT_ATOMS: atom_id res chain seq x y z
N MET A 1 -18.90 34.90 6.26
CA MET A 1 -20.37 34.76 6.35
C MET A 1 -20.65 33.28 6.31
N SER A 2 -21.49 32.76 7.21
CA SER A 2 -21.85 31.34 7.19
C SER A 2 -22.88 31.09 6.10
N ASP A 3 -22.58 30.16 5.18
CA ASP A 3 -23.46 29.83 4.07
C ASP A 3 -24.37 28.67 4.47
N ILE A 4 -25.68 28.92 4.53
CA ILE A 4 -26.67 27.90 4.82
C ILE A 4 -27.17 27.30 3.51
N THR A 5 -26.94 26.00 3.34
CA THR A 5 -27.47 25.21 2.22
C THR A 5 -28.52 24.24 2.73
N LYS A 6 -29.65 24.12 2.02
CA LYS A 6 -30.71 23.17 2.37
C LYS A 6 -30.68 21.97 1.43
N PHE A 7 -30.67 20.77 2.01
CA PHE A 7 -30.75 19.51 1.29
C PHE A 7 -32.08 18.81 1.57
N LYS A 8 -32.65 18.16 0.56
CA LYS A 8 -33.90 17.40 0.70
C LYS A 8 -33.59 15.97 1.10
N TYR A 9 -34.22 15.49 2.17
CA TYR A 9 -34.26 14.08 2.55
C TYR A 9 -35.72 13.68 2.77
N GLU A 10 -36.19 12.69 2.01
CA GLU A 10 -37.61 12.38 1.89
C GLU A 10 -38.41 13.67 1.60
N ASP A 11 -39.40 14.04 2.41
CA ASP A 11 -40.17 15.27 2.26
C ASP A 11 -39.73 16.40 3.19
N GLN A 12 -38.55 16.28 3.81
CA GLN A 12 -38.01 17.28 4.73
C GLN A 12 -36.78 17.99 4.14
N GLN A 13 -36.70 19.29 4.38
CA GLN A 13 -35.48 20.06 4.14
C GLN A 13 -34.63 20.06 5.41
N ILE A 14 -33.34 19.76 5.24
CA ILE A 14 -32.34 19.77 6.29
C ILE A 14 -31.32 20.86 5.97
N SER A 15 -31.09 21.75 6.92
CA SER A 15 -30.18 22.87 6.80
C SER A 15 -28.76 22.47 7.22
N PHE A 16 -27.80 22.87 6.38
CA PHE A 16 -26.37 22.67 6.57
C PHE A 16 -25.71 24.04 6.57
N GLU A 17 -25.00 24.36 7.65
CA GLU A 17 -24.23 25.59 7.77
C GLU A 17 -22.76 25.27 7.49
N PHE A 18 -22.18 25.97 6.52
CA PHE A 18 -20.77 25.92 6.20
C PHE A 18 -20.12 27.24 6.63
N ALA A 19 -19.23 27.17 7.61
CA ALA A 19 -18.40 28.28 8.07
C ALA A 19 -16.94 27.81 8.11
N ASP A 20 -15.96 28.72 8.05
CA ASP A 20 -14.52 28.39 7.94
C ASP A 20 -14.08 27.20 8.81
N GLY A 21 -13.95 26.02 8.20
CA GLY A 21 -13.58 24.77 8.87
C GLY A 21 -14.70 24.05 9.64
N ASN A 22 -15.88 24.63 9.83
CA ASN A 22 -17.02 24.04 10.54
C ASN A 22 -18.19 23.72 9.60
N LYS A 23 -18.66 22.48 9.68
CA LYS A 23 -19.85 21.99 8.98
C LYS A 23 -20.86 21.55 10.03
N MET A 24 -21.92 22.33 10.18
CA MET A 24 -22.98 22.08 11.16
C MET A 24 -24.26 21.66 10.45
N ILE A 25 -24.98 20.71 11.03
CA ILE A 25 -26.21 20.14 10.47
C ILE A 25 -27.33 20.28 11.50
N ASN A 26 -28.50 20.76 11.06
CA ASN A 26 -29.67 20.90 11.93
C ASN A 26 -30.27 19.52 12.28
N ALA A 27 -29.93 19.00 13.46
CA ALA A 27 -30.40 17.73 13.98
C ALA A 27 -31.90 17.73 14.29
N THR A 28 -32.48 18.89 14.62
CA THR A 28 -33.93 18.99 14.82
C THR A 28 -34.68 18.72 13.52
N GLU A 29 -34.17 19.19 12.38
CA GLU A 29 -34.74 18.90 11.06
C GLU A 29 -34.52 17.44 10.65
N MET A 30 -33.33 16.89 10.88
CA MET A 30 -33.03 15.47 10.65
C MET A 30 -33.97 14.53 11.42
N ALA A 31 -34.41 14.92 12.61
CA ALA A 31 -35.26 14.10 13.47
C ALA A 31 -36.73 14.00 13.00
N LYS A 32 -37.20 14.95 12.20
CA LYS A 32 -38.63 15.07 11.81
C LYS A 32 -39.21 13.80 11.17
N PRO A 33 -38.56 13.13 10.21
CA PRO A 33 -39.10 11.92 9.59
C PRO A 33 -39.20 10.73 10.56
N PHE A 34 -38.37 10.69 11.60
CA PHE A 34 -38.20 9.52 12.46
C PHE A 34 -39.01 9.57 13.76
N SER A 35 -39.72 10.68 14.02
CA SER A 35 -40.49 10.88 15.27
C SER A 35 -39.68 10.66 16.56
N LYS A 36 -38.36 10.88 16.50
CA LYS A 36 -37.40 10.67 17.61
C LYS A 36 -36.82 12.00 18.08
N PRO A 37 -37.16 12.51 19.27
CA PRO A 37 -36.65 13.78 19.76
C PRO A 37 -35.13 13.78 19.93
N VAL A 38 -34.45 14.83 19.46
CA VAL A 38 -33.00 15.02 19.61
C VAL A 38 -32.57 14.95 21.09
N GLY A 39 -33.41 15.43 22.00
CA GLY A 39 -33.14 15.37 23.44
C GLY A 39 -32.98 13.95 24.00
N ASN A 40 -33.64 12.95 23.41
CA ASN A 40 -33.47 11.56 23.84
C ASN A 40 -32.07 11.04 23.50
N PHE A 41 -31.55 11.39 22.32
CA PHE A 41 -30.19 11.06 21.91
C PHE A 41 -29.14 11.73 22.80
N LEU A 42 -29.29 13.02 23.08
CA LEU A 42 -28.35 13.79 23.92
C LEU A 42 -28.34 13.34 25.40
N ARG A 43 -29.39 12.67 25.86
CA ARG A 43 -29.46 12.12 27.23
C ARG A 43 -28.66 10.83 27.41
N LEU A 44 -28.38 10.10 26.34
CA LEU A 44 -27.66 8.83 26.40
C LEU A 44 -26.23 9.03 26.93
N LYS A 45 -25.81 8.17 27.86
CA LYS A 45 -24.45 8.22 28.45
C LYS A 45 -23.37 8.13 27.38
N GLU A 46 -23.54 7.23 26.42
CA GLU A 46 -22.59 7.03 25.32
C GLU A 46 -22.51 8.23 24.38
N THR A 47 -23.63 8.93 24.13
CA THR A 47 -23.62 10.16 23.34
C THR A 47 -22.84 11.26 24.03
N LYS A 48 -23.02 11.43 25.35
CA LYS A 48 -22.26 12.44 26.13
C LYS A 48 -20.76 12.18 26.10
N LYS A 49 -20.34 10.91 26.26
CA LYS A 49 -18.93 10.52 26.14
C LYS A 49 -18.39 10.83 24.73
N TYR A 50 -19.18 10.54 23.70
CA TYR A 50 -18.79 10.80 22.31
C TYR A 50 -18.62 12.30 22.01
N ILE A 51 -19.52 13.15 22.54
CA ILE A 51 -19.40 14.61 22.43
C ILE A 51 -18.11 15.10 23.10
N ALA A 52 -17.85 14.68 24.34
CA ALA A 52 -16.63 15.07 25.06
C ALA A 52 -15.35 14.66 24.31
N LEU A 53 -15.34 13.48 23.70
CA LEU A 53 -14.22 13.00 22.86
C LEU A 53 -14.01 13.87 21.61
N LEU A 54 -15.09 14.36 20.99
CA LEU A 54 -15.00 15.26 19.85
C LEU A 54 -14.47 16.64 20.27
N GLU A 55 -14.96 17.17 21.40
CA GLU A 55 -14.53 18.45 21.96
C GLU A 55 -13.03 18.44 22.33
N GLU A 56 -12.57 17.37 22.99
CA GLU A 56 -11.14 17.15 23.30
C GLU A 56 -10.30 17.17 22.01
N ARG A 57 -10.68 16.34 21.02
CA ARG A 57 -9.97 16.24 19.76
C ARG A 57 -9.89 17.57 19.00
N TYR A 58 -10.92 18.40 19.06
CA TYR A 58 -10.92 19.68 18.35
C TYR A 58 -10.17 20.79 19.08
N SER A 59 -10.03 20.68 20.40
CA SER A 59 -9.27 21.61 21.22
C SER A 59 -7.76 21.52 20.91
N ASP A 60 -7.24 20.30 20.71
CA ASP A 60 -5.82 20.07 20.44
C ASP A 60 -5.33 20.65 19.11
N VAL A 61 -6.22 20.78 18.12
CA VAL A 61 -5.84 21.20 16.76
C VAL A 61 -5.96 22.73 16.58
N ASN A 62 -6.39 23.47 17.62
CA ASN A 62 -6.56 24.94 17.59
C ASN A 62 -7.52 25.42 16.48
N ILE A 63 -8.46 24.57 16.04
CA ILE A 63 -9.38 24.86 14.90
C ILE A 63 -10.67 25.56 15.36
N GLY A 64 -10.94 25.72 16.66
CA GLY A 64 -12.16 26.40 17.12
C GLY A 64 -13.44 25.74 16.57
N ARG A 65 -13.44 24.40 16.43
CA ARG A 65 -14.58 23.67 15.88
C ARG A 65 -15.65 23.46 16.94
N GLU A 66 -16.87 23.90 16.65
CA GLU A 66 -18.03 23.67 17.50
C GLU A 66 -18.62 22.29 17.23
N VAL A 67 -18.86 21.49 18.28
CA VAL A 67 -19.40 20.13 18.18
C VAL A 67 -20.94 20.12 18.23
N LEU A 68 -21.51 20.95 19.10
CA LEU A 68 -22.95 21.00 19.37
C LEU A 68 -23.38 22.44 19.67
N ARG A 69 -24.33 22.96 18.89
CA ARG A 69 -24.96 24.27 19.12
C ARG A 69 -26.44 24.09 19.40
N VAL A 70 -26.97 24.77 20.42
CA VAL A 70 -28.40 24.76 20.71
C VAL A 70 -28.94 26.18 20.58
N VAL A 71 -29.68 26.45 19.51
CA VAL A 71 -30.31 27.75 19.24
C VAL A 71 -31.77 27.71 19.70
N LYS A 72 -32.09 28.47 20.75
CA LYS A 72 -33.45 28.59 21.31
C LYS A 72 -33.96 30.02 21.10
N GLY A 73 -35.01 30.18 20.30
CA GLY A 73 -35.53 31.50 19.91
C GLY A 73 -34.80 32.10 18.70
N GLY A 74 -35.43 33.09 18.06
CA GLY A 74 -34.98 33.69 16.79
C GLY A 74 -36.15 33.84 15.80
N ASP A 75 -35.98 34.65 14.76
CA ASP A 75 -37.00 34.83 13.74
C ASP A 75 -37.15 33.54 12.91
N ALA A 76 -38.35 32.96 12.87
CA ALA A 76 -38.60 31.64 12.26
C ALA A 76 -38.30 31.62 10.75
N SER A 77 -38.28 32.80 10.13
CA SER A 77 -37.93 33.09 8.75
C SER A 77 -36.48 32.75 8.40
N GLU A 78 -35.55 32.85 9.35
CA GLU A 78 -34.12 32.55 9.11
C GLU A 78 -33.79 31.06 9.19
N GLY A 79 -34.70 30.21 9.69
CA GLY A 79 -34.52 28.75 9.74
C GLY A 79 -33.36 28.27 10.63
N LEU A 80 -32.80 29.15 11.45
CA LEU A 80 -31.63 28.88 12.31
C LEU A 80 -31.97 28.16 13.61
N GLN A 81 -33.26 28.04 13.95
CA GLN A 81 -33.70 27.41 15.18
C GLN A 81 -33.46 25.90 15.15
N GLY A 82 -32.89 25.37 16.23
CA GLY A 82 -32.72 23.93 16.38
C GLY A 82 -31.49 23.56 17.18
N THR A 83 -31.28 22.25 17.27
CA THR A 83 -30.01 21.69 17.72
C THR A 83 -29.17 21.42 16.49
N TRP A 84 -27.96 21.97 16.44
CA TRP A 84 -27.01 21.78 15.36
C TRP A 84 -25.85 20.91 15.85
N MET A 85 -25.43 19.97 15.01
CA MET A 85 -24.36 19.02 15.32
C MET A 85 -23.27 19.12 14.25
N ASP A 86 -22.02 18.93 14.65
CA ASP A 86 -20.93 18.75 13.69
C ASP A 86 -21.15 17.49 12.82
N GLU A 87 -20.41 17.37 11.73
CA GLU A 87 -20.51 16.25 10.79
C GLU A 87 -20.41 14.85 11.44
N LYS A 88 -19.48 14.64 12.37
CA LYS A 88 -19.28 13.33 13.02
C LYS A 88 -20.39 13.03 14.01
N LEU A 89 -20.80 14.03 14.80
CA LEU A 89 -21.92 13.90 15.72
C LEU A 89 -23.24 13.68 14.97
N ALA A 90 -23.45 14.38 13.85
CA ALA A 90 -24.60 14.21 12.99
C ALA A 90 -24.66 12.81 12.34
N LEU A 91 -23.51 12.25 11.93
CA LEU A 91 -23.44 10.86 11.44
C LEU A 91 -23.83 9.85 12.53
N LYS A 92 -23.32 10.03 13.76
CA LYS A 92 -23.73 9.20 14.91
C LYS A 92 -25.22 9.34 15.21
N PHE A 93 -25.75 10.56 15.10
CA PHE A 93 -27.18 10.82 15.29
C PHE A 93 -28.02 10.14 14.20
N ALA A 94 -27.61 10.22 12.93
CA ALA A 94 -28.27 9.53 11.82
C ALA A 94 -28.32 8.01 12.01
N ALA A 95 -27.23 7.40 12.49
CA ALA A 95 -27.20 5.98 12.85
C ALA A 95 -28.22 5.64 13.94
N TRP A 96 -28.31 6.47 14.98
CA TRP A 96 -29.31 6.28 16.05
C TRP A 96 -30.77 6.47 15.57
N LEU A 97 -30.99 7.38 14.62
CA LEU A 97 -32.31 7.60 14.03
C LEU A 97 -32.77 6.39 13.23
N SER A 98 -31.89 5.80 12.41
CA SER A 98 -32.21 4.71 11.48
C SER A 98 -31.29 3.50 11.66
N PRO A 99 -31.77 2.39 12.26
CA PRO A 99 -31.01 1.15 12.36
C PRO A 99 -30.56 0.60 10.98
N ARG A 100 -31.33 0.88 9.93
CA ARG A 100 -30.96 0.51 8.55
C ARG A 100 -29.74 1.30 8.07
N PHE A 101 -29.65 2.59 8.42
CA PHE A 101 -28.47 3.39 8.12
C PHE A 101 -27.27 2.96 8.97
N GLU A 102 -27.48 2.67 10.25
CA GLU A 102 -26.42 2.14 11.14
C GLU A 102 -25.80 0.85 10.59
N LEU A 103 -26.63 -0.11 10.18
CA LEU A 103 -26.15 -1.34 9.52
C LEU A 103 -25.38 -1.03 8.23
N TRP A 104 -25.91 -0.13 7.40
CA TRP A 104 -25.25 0.27 6.15
C TRP A 104 -23.85 0.88 6.39
N VAL A 105 -23.66 1.64 7.48
CA VAL A 105 -22.33 2.16 7.86
C VAL A 105 -21.38 1.02 8.19
N TYR A 106 -21.83 0.00 8.93
CA TYR A 106 -21.01 -1.18 9.21
C TYR A 106 -20.69 -2.00 7.96
N ASP A 107 -21.61 -2.11 7.00
CA ASP A 107 -21.33 -2.75 5.71
C ASP A 107 -20.20 -2.03 4.96
N ARG A 108 -20.16 -0.69 5.01
CA ARG A 108 -19.04 0.08 4.41
C ARG A 108 -17.73 -0.18 5.14
N ILE A 109 -17.73 -0.27 6.47
CA ILE A 109 -16.51 -0.61 7.22
C ILE A 109 -16.04 -2.02 6.87
N GLN A 110 -16.96 -2.99 6.74
CA GLN A 110 -16.62 -4.35 6.33
C GLN A 110 -16.06 -4.40 4.90
N GLU A 111 -16.62 -3.64 3.97
CA GLU A 111 -16.09 -3.47 2.61
C GLU A 111 -14.67 -2.91 2.63
N LEU A 112 -14.40 -1.90 3.48
CA LEU A 112 -13.06 -1.34 3.67
C LEU A 112 -12.08 -2.40 4.16
N LEU A 113 -12.47 -3.21 5.14
CA LEU A 113 -11.63 -4.25 5.72
C LEU A 113 -11.35 -5.40 4.73
N THR A 114 -12.30 -5.72 3.86
CA THR A 114 -12.20 -6.86 2.93
C THR A 114 -11.57 -6.49 1.60
N THR A 115 -11.82 -5.29 1.10
CA THR A 115 -11.38 -4.84 -0.22
C THR A 115 -10.30 -3.76 -0.17
N GLY A 116 -10.05 -3.17 1.00
CA GLY A 116 -9.16 -2.02 1.17
C GLY A 116 -9.78 -0.68 0.76
N ARG A 117 -11.04 -0.66 0.26
CA ARG A 117 -11.73 0.56 -0.19
C ARG A 117 -13.23 0.53 0.11
N THR A 118 -13.89 1.67 -0.09
CA THR A 118 -15.36 1.79 -0.03
C THR A 118 -15.85 2.63 -1.18
N GLU A 119 -16.97 2.25 -1.80
CA GLU A 119 -17.54 3.00 -2.91
C GLU A 119 -19.01 3.37 -2.64
N ILE A 120 -19.40 4.56 -3.08
CA ILE A 120 -20.81 4.98 -3.06
C ILE A 120 -21.50 4.35 -4.28
N THR A 121 -22.28 3.30 -4.04
CA THR A 121 -23.09 2.64 -5.07
C THR A 121 -24.00 3.65 -5.78
N GLY A 122 -23.96 3.68 -7.12
CA GLY A 122 -24.77 4.59 -7.94
C GLY A 122 -24.06 5.88 -8.38
N PHE A 123 -22.90 6.20 -7.80
CA PHE A 123 -22.00 7.23 -8.33
C PHE A 123 -20.81 6.55 -9.00
N SER A 124 -20.96 6.18 -10.28
CA SER A 124 -19.81 5.85 -11.12
C SER A 124 -19.38 7.15 -11.77
N PRO A 125 -18.24 7.75 -11.39
CA PRO A 125 -17.73 8.91 -12.10
C PRO A 125 -17.55 8.50 -13.57
N SER A 126 -18.26 9.09 -14.52
CA SER A 126 -18.01 8.79 -15.93
C SER A 126 -16.79 9.56 -16.43
N GLY A 127 -16.08 9.01 -17.42
CA GLY A 127 -14.95 9.68 -18.07
C GLY A 127 -13.67 9.70 -17.23
N VAL A 128 -13.01 10.86 -17.18
CA VAL A 128 -11.64 11.02 -16.67
C VAL A 128 -11.50 10.59 -15.21
N ILE A 129 -12.49 10.86 -14.35
CA ILE A 129 -12.40 10.57 -12.92
C ILE A 129 -12.38 9.06 -12.64
N LYS A 130 -13.14 8.24 -13.39
CA LYS A 130 -13.05 6.77 -13.27
C LYS A 130 -11.74 6.24 -13.82
N GLY A 131 -11.26 6.79 -14.94
CA GLY A 131 -9.93 6.48 -15.46
C GLY A 131 -8.83 6.72 -14.42
N LEU A 132 -8.83 7.90 -13.80
CA LEU A 132 -7.87 8.25 -12.75
C LEU A 132 -7.98 7.35 -11.52
N ARG A 133 -9.20 7.03 -11.06
CA ARG A 133 -9.39 6.08 -9.94
C ARG A 133 -8.88 4.68 -10.28
N MET A 134 -9.13 4.18 -11.49
CA MET A 134 -8.63 2.88 -11.92
C MET A 134 -7.10 2.86 -12.01
N ILE A 135 -6.48 3.93 -12.55
CA ILE A 135 -5.03 4.07 -12.59
C ILE A 135 -4.44 4.13 -11.18
N ALA A 136 -5.05 4.89 -10.27
CA ALA A 136 -4.61 4.98 -8.88
C ALA A 136 -4.67 3.61 -8.19
N GLN A 137 -5.79 2.88 -8.36
CA GLN A 137 -5.95 1.53 -7.84
C GLN A 137 -4.90 0.56 -8.40
N GLN A 138 -4.69 0.56 -9.72
CA GLN A 138 -3.66 -0.28 -10.35
C GLN A 138 -2.25 0.05 -9.85
N LYS A 139 -1.95 1.34 -9.59
CA LYS A 139 -0.67 1.76 -9.05
C LYS A 139 -0.45 1.28 -7.61
N GLU A 140 -1.47 1.35 -6.75
CA GLU A 140 -1.41 0.81 -5.39
C GLU A 140 -1.19 -0.70 -5.39
N GLU A 141 -1.88 -1.44 -6.27
CA GLU A 141 -1.68 -2.88 -6.46
C GLU A 141 -0.25 -3.20 -6.95
N GLN A 142 0.24 -2.42 -7.92
CA GLN A 142 1.61 -2.58 -8.42
C GLN A 142 2.67 -2.25 -7.35
N GLU A 143 2.44 -1.27 -6.48
CA GLU A 143 3.34 -0.94 -5.36
C GLU A 143 3.43 -2.08 -4.34
N LYS A 144 2.31 -2.76 -4.05
CA LYS A 144 2.31 -3.96 -3.20
C LYS A 144 3.12 -5.08 -3.84
N PHE A 145 2.85 -5.39 -5.11
CA PHE A 145 3.57 -6.42 -5.85
C PHE A 145 5.07 -6.12 -5.97
N ASN A 146 5.44 -4.86 -6.20
CA ASN A 146 6.84 -4.42 -6.23
C ASN A 146 7.53 -4.61 -4.87
N THR A 147 6.81 -4.40 -3.77
CA THR A 147 7.32 -4.68 -2.41
C THR A 147 7.58 -6.16 -2.22
N GLU A 148 6.63 -7.02 -2.61
CA GLU A 148 6.81 -8.49 -2.52
C GLU A 148 8.00 -8.98 -3.36
N ILE A 149 8.14 -8.51 -4.60
CA ILE A 149 9.32 -8.83 -5.43
C ILE A 149 10.62 -8.40 -4.75
N ARG A 150 10.61 -7.25 -4.08
CA ARG A 150 11.80 -6.73 -3.41
C ARG A 150 12.23 -7.66 -2.28
N ASP A 151 11.27 -8.15 -1.49
CA ASP A 151 11.50 -9.10 -0.41
C ASP A 151 12.05 -10.43 -0.97
N ASP A 152 11.50 -10.93 -2.08
CA ASP A 152 12.00 -12.12 -2.77
C ASP A 152 13.44 -11.93 -3.28
N VAL A 153 13.75 -10.77 -3.85
CA VAL A 153 15.10 -10.44 -4.35
C VAL A 153 16.11 -10.38 -3.21
N ASP A 154 15.75 -9.79 -2.08
CA ASP A 154 16.64 -9.73 -0.91
C ASP A 154 16.87 -11.13 -0.33
N PHE A 155 15.83 -11.98 -0.28
CA PHE A 155 15.99 -13.40 0.10
C PHE A 155 16.92 -14.17 -0.85
N ILE A 156 16.81 -13.93 -2.16
CA ILE A 156 17.71 -14.55 -3.15
C ILE A 156 19.13 -14.06 -2.97
N ARG A 157 19.34 -12.75 -2.73
CA ARG A 157 20.67 -12.18 -2.48
C ARG A 157 21.33 -12.86 -1.28
N ASP A 158 20.64 -12.98 -0.15
CA ASP A 158 21.19 -13.60 1.05
C ASP A 158 21.63 -15.05 0.80
N ARG A 159 20.86 -15.80 -0.01
CA ARG A 159 21.24 -17.17 -0.40
C ARG A 159 22.46 -17.21 -1.33
N ILE A 160 22.61 -16.24 -2.22
CA ILE A 160 23.79 -16.12 -3.08
C ILE A 160 25.01 -15.82 -2.22
N ASP A 161 24.92 -14.84 -1.31
CA ASP A 161 26.02 -14.49 -0.39
C ASP A 161 26.43 -15.71 0.47
N GLU A 162 25.46 -16.49 0.96
CA GLU A 162 25.74 -17.73 1.69
C GLU A 162 26.47 -18.76 0.81
N LEU A 163 26.04 -18.95 -0.45
CA LEU A 163 26.67 -19.86 -1.39
C LEU A 163 28.10 -19.40 -1.74
N GLU A 164 28.29 -18.12 -2.03
CA GLU A 164 29.59 -17.51 -2.28
C GLU A 164 30.52 -17.69 -1.08
N SER A 165 30.00 -17.50 0.14
CA SER A 165 30.79 -17.68 1.37
C SER A 165 31.30 -19.12 1.56
N LYS A 166 30.51 -20.11 1.14
CA LYS A 166 30.91 -21.53 1.14
C LYS A 166 31.92 -21.86 0.03
N ILE A 167 32.07 -20.98 -0.97
CA ILE A 167 32.96 -21.14 -2.13
C ILE A 167 34.28 -20.34 -1.97
N ILE A 168 34.50 -19.61 -0.85
CA ILE A 168 35.65 -18.70 -0.53
C ILE A 168 37.08 -19.27 -0.70
N SER A 169 37.28 -20.55 -1.04
CA SER A 169 38.62 -21.14 -1.21
C SER A 169 39.09 -21.34 -2.66
N VAL A 170 38.39 -20.82 -3.66
CA VAL A 170 38.84 -20.88 -5.06
C VAL A 170 39.10 -19.48 -5.58
N ASP A 171 40.37 -19.17 -5.87
CA ASP A 171 40.81 -17.95 -6.54
C ASP A 171 39.90 -17.65 -7.77
N ASP A 172 39.17 -16.54 -7.73
CA ASP A 172 38.00 -16.17 -8.58
C ASP A 172 38.26 -16.18 -10.10
N HIS A 173 39.52 -16.30 -10.49
CA HIS A 173 39.93 -16.24 -11.87
C HIS A 173 40.39 -17.60 -12.43
N TYR A 174 40.30 -18.69 -11.67
CA TYR A 174 40.76 -20.02 -12.10
C TYR A 174 39.63 -20.98 -12.44
N TYR A 175 39.53 -21.35 -13.73
CA TYR A 175 38.50 -22.25 -14.22
C TYR A 175 39.11 -23.53 -14.84
N THR A 176 38.36 -24.63 -14.82
CA THR A 176 38.67 -25.78 -15.67
C THR A 176 38.28 -25.44 -17.12
N ILE A 177 38.84 -26.16 -18.10
CA ILE A 177 38.46 -25.99 -19.52
C ILE A 177 36.94 -26.14 -19.70
N ALA A 178 36.36 -27.17 -19.07
CA ALA A 178 34.92 -27.42 -19.09
C ALA A 178 34.11 -26.32 -18.41
N GLY A 179 34.55 -25.85 -17.23
CA GLY A 179 33.91 -24.78 -16.49
C GLY A 179 33.88 -23.46 -17.27
N TYR A 180 35.00 -23.08 -17.88
CA TYR A 180 35.09 -21.88 -18.72
C TYR A 180 34.24 -21.97 -19.99
N CYS A 181 34.23 -23.14 -20.64
CA CYS A 181 33.35 -23.35 -21.80
C CYS A 181 31.87 -23.23 -21.42
N ASN A 182 31.46 -23.76 -20.26
CA ASN A 182 30.09 -23.61 -19.77
C ASN A 182 29.76 -22.14 -19.49
N LEU A 183 30.67 -21.42 -18.82
CA LEU A 183 30.55 -19.99 -18.51
C LEU A 183 30.36 -19.14 -19.77
N LYS A 184 31.15 -19.38 -20.83
CA LYS A 184 31.05 -18.64 -22.10
C LYS A 184 30.09 -19.26 -23.12
N LYS A 185 29.35 -20.32 -22.74
CA LYS A 185 28.44 -21.09 -23.61
C LYS A 185 29.08 -21.61 -24.90
N ILE A 186 30.35 -22.02 -24.81
CA ILE A 186 31.13 -22.60 -25.92
C ILE A 186 30.97 -24.13 -25.91
N PRO A 187 30.64 -24.77 -27.05
CA PRO A 187 30.63 -26.22 -27.13
C PRO A 187 32.01 -26.82 -26.79
N CYS A 188 32.04 -27.69 -25.79
CA CYS A 188 33.28 -28.30 -25.28
C CYS A 188 33.30 -29.82 -25.55
N PRO A 189 33.53 -30.25 -26.79
CA PRO A 189 33.67 -31.66 -27.11
C PRO A 189 34.99 -32.22 -26.55
N LEU A 190 35.00 -33.50 -26.17
CA LEU A 190 36.10 -34.15 -25.45
C LEU A 190 37.49 -33.95 -26.10
N HIS A 191 37.55 -33.99 -27.43
CA HIS A 191 38.80 -33.81 -28.18
C HIS A 191 39.37 -32.40 -28.01
N LYS A 192 38.55 -31.38 -28.27
CA LYS A 192 38.95 -29.97 -28.13
C LYS A 192 39.29 -29.63 -26.68
N ALA A 193 38.54 -30.18 -25.71
CA ALA A 193 38.83 -29.99 -24.29
C ALA A 193 40.25 -30.44 -23.91
N LYS A 194 40.71 -31.57 -24.47
CA LYS A 194 42.09 -32.07 -24.26
C LYS A 194 43.13 -31.20 -24.96
N GLU A 195 42.85 -30.73 -26.18
CA GLU A 195 43.73 -29.83 -26.93
C GLU A 195 43.90 -28.49 -26.20
N TRP A 196 42.80 -27.86 -25.81
CA TRP A 196 42.78 -26.64 -25.03
C TRP A 196 43.47 -26.81 -23.68
N GLY A 197 43.29 -27.94 -22.99
CA GLY A 197 43.99 -28.23 -21.74
C GLY A 197 45.52 -28.29 -21.89
N LYS A 198 46.02 -28.87 -22.99
CA LYS A 198 47.45 -28.91 -23.29
C LYS A 198 47.99 -27.52 -23.63
N ALA A 199 47.28 -26.79 -24.48
CA ALA A 199 47.66 -25.43 -24.87
C ALA A 199 47.65 -24.47 -23.68
N ALA A 200 46.65 -24.54 -22.80
CA ALA A 200 46.58 -23.76 -21.57
C ALA A 200 47.74 -24.10 -20.60
N THR A 201 48.08 -25.38 -20.44
CA THR A 201 49.27 -25.76 -19.65
C THR A 201 50.57 -25.15 -20.22
N ALA A 202 50.74 -25.16 -21.54
CA ALA A 202 51.91 -24.59 -22.17
C ALA A 202 51.97 -23.06 -21.99
N LEU A 203 50.85 -22.38 -22.20
CA LEU A 203 50.75 -20.93 -22.10
C LEU A 203 50.91 -20.43 -20.65
N SER A 204 50.31 -21.13 -19.67
CA SER A 204 50.52 -20.83 -18.25
C SER A 204 51.98 -20.95 -17.85
N ARG A 205 52.70 -21.99 -18.32
CA ARG A 205 54.13 -22.15 -18.07
C ARG A 205 54.97 -21.07 -18.74
N GLN A 206 54.61 -20.68 -19.96
CA GLN A 206 55.32 -19.63 -20.69
C GLN A 206 55.21 -18.27 -19.99
N ARG A 207 54.07 -18.00 -19.35
CA ARG A 207 53.77 -16.72 -18.68
C ARG A 207 54.03 -16.75 -17.17
N ASP A 208 54.57 -17.84 -16.65
CA ASP A 208 54.82 -18.06 -15.22
C ASP A 208 53.57 -17.84 -14.34
N ILE A 209 52.39 -18.22 -14.86
CA ILE A 209 51.13 -18.16 -14.13
C ILE A 209 50.87 -19.52 -13.50
N ALA A 210 50.62 -19.52 -12.18
CA ALA A 210 50.33 -20.74 -11.43
C ALA A 210 49.12 -21.48 -12.01
N THR A 211 49.01 -22.79 -11.77
CA THR A 211 47.83 -23.59 -12.15
C THR A 211 47.33 -24.34 -10.93
N GLY A 212 46.02 -24.42 -10.75
CA GLY A 212 45.40 -25.21 -9.69
C GLY A 212 44.90 -26.57 -10.18
N THR A 213 44.17 -27.27 -9.32
CA THR A 213 43.45 -28.50 -9.67
C THR A 213 42.04 -28.48 -9.12
N ALA A 214 41.08 -28.97 -9.89
CA ALA A 214 39.68 -29.14 -9.49
C ALA A 214 39.16 -30.51 -9.92
N HIS A 215 38.04 -30.92 -9.35
CA HIS A 215 37.34 -32.13 -9.76
C HIS A 215 36.31 -31.79 -10.86
N ASP A 216 36.32 -32.55 -11.95
CA ASP A 216 35.38 -32.47 -13.06
C ASP A 216 34.66 -33.81 -13.19
N GLU A 217 33.34 -33.78 -13.29
CA GLU A 217 32.50 -34.99 -13.33
C GLU A 217 32.82 -35.91 -14.53
N ARG A 218 33.32 -35.36 -15.64
CA ARG A 218 33.62 -36.12 -16.87
C ARG A 218 35.04 -36.66 -16.90
N PHE A 219 35.98 -36.00 -16.24
CA PHE A 219 37.42 -36.28 -16.38
C PHE A 219 38.14 -36.56 -15.04
N GLY A 220 37.43 -36.50 -13.92
CA GLY A 220 38.01 -36.65 -12.59
C GLY A 220 38.87 -35.43 -12.23
N LYS A 221 40.07 -35.66 -11.70
CA LYS A 221 40.96 -34.56 -11.28
C LYS A 221 41.58 -33.88 -12.51
N VAL A 222 41.21 -32.63 -12.76
CA VAL A 222 41.70 -31.80 -13.87
C VAL A 222 42.38 -30.54 -13.37
N ARG A 223 43.12 -29.85 -14.25
CA ARG A 223 43.78 -28.58 -13.92
C ARG A 223 42.83 -27.39 -14.06
N THR A 224 43.07 -26.36 -13.27
CA THR A 224 42.45 -25.04 -13.43
C THR A 224 43.49 -24.03 -13.93
N TYR A 225 43.06 -23.10 -14.76
CA TYR A 225 43.90 -22.07 -15.39
C TYR A 225 43.23 -20.70 -15.22
N HIS A 226 44.05 -19.65 -15.17
CA HIS A 226 43.57 -18.27 -15.08
C HIS A 226 42.69 -17.89 -16.29
N GLU A 227 41.68 -17.04 -16.11
CA GLU A 227 40.71 -16.67 -17.15
C GLU A 227 41.41 -16.14 -18.42
N ASP A 228 42.46 -15.32 -18.26
CA ASP A 228 43.22 -14.77 -19.39
C ASP A 228 43.86 -15.84 -20.27
N ILE A 229 44.35 -16.93 -19.67
CA ILE A 229 44.94 -18.07 -20.41
C ILE A 229 43.83 -18.80 -21.18
N LEU A 230 42.67 -18.98 -20.54
CA LEU A 230 41.54 -19.68 -21.15
C LEU A 230 40.90 -18.89 -22.28
N LYS A 231 40.84 -17.56 -22.15
CA LYS A 231 40.35 -16.65 -23.18
C LYS A 231 41.17 -16.72 -24.46
N GLU A 232 42.49 -16.91 -24.34
CA GLU A 232 43.38 -17.01 -25.50
C GLU A 232 43.40 -18.39 -26.16
N VAL A 233 43.14 -19.44 -25.37
CA VAL A 233 43.23 -20.83 -25.84
C VAL A 233 41.89 -21.37 -26.36
N VAL A 234 40.79 -20.93 -25.77
CA VAL A 234 39.42 -21.40 -26.09
C VAL A 234 38.66 -20.37 -26.95
N GLY A 235 39.04 -19.09 -26.87
CA GLY A 235 38.43 -17.97 -27.60
C GLY A 235 38.73 -17.96 -29.09
#